data_AF-A0A7C8A912-F1
#
_entry.id   AF-A0A7C8A912-F1
#
_cell.length_a   1.000
_cell.length_b   1.000
_cell.length_c   1.000
_cell.angle_alpha   90.00
_cell.angle_beta   90.00
_cell.angle_gamma   90.00
#
_symmetry.space_group_name_H-M   'P 1'
#
loop_
_entity.id
_entity.type
_entity.pdbx_description
1 polymer ?
#
loop_
_entity_poly.entity_id
_entity_poly.type
_entity_poly.pdbx_seq_one_letter_code
_entity_poly.pdbx_strand_id
1 'polypeptide(L)'
;MSKTEIIRQYTLGEEIANSITHGIGAVLSIAGLAVLSAFSSLFGNVWHIVSCSIYGATLILLYTSSTLYHSIFNQKVKKILR
;
A
#
# COMPACT_ATOMS: atom_id res chain seq x y z
N MET A 1 -22.86 28.55 -15.42
CA MET A 1 -22.98 27.08 -15.34
C MET A 1 -21.84 26.59 -14.45
N SER A 2 -22.15 26.29 -13.19
CA SER A 2 -21.15 25.97 -12.15
C SER A 2 -20.48 24.64 -12.46
N LYS A 3 -19.15 24.60 -12.46
CA LYS A 3 -18.37 23.36 -12.55
C LYS A 3 -18.76 22.46 -11.38
N THR A 4 -19.48 21.38 -11.68
CA THR A 4 -19.74 20.31 -10.72
C THR A 4 -18.42 19.61 -10.42
N GLU A 5 -17.81 19.95 -9.30
CA GLU A 5 -16.79 19.14 -8.64
C GLU A 5 -17.38 17.74 -8.42
N ILE A 6 -16.94 16.76 -9.20
CA ILE A 6 -17.29 15.35 -9.02
C ILE A 6 -16.50 14.84 -7.81
N ILE A 7 -16.96 15.19 -6.61
CA ILE A 7 -16.49 14.55 -5.39
C ILE A 7 -17.14 13.17 -5.37
N ARG A 8 -16.44 12.15 -5.88
CA ARG A 8 -16.87 10.75 -5.71
C ARG A 8 -17.00 10.46 -4.22
N GLN A 9 -18.23 10.46 -3.73
CA GLN A 9 -18.58 9.96 -2.40
C GLN A 9 -18.54 8.43 -2.51
N TYR A 10 -17.43 7.82 -2.11
CA TYR A 10 -17.36 6.37 -1.97
C TYR A 10 -18.39 5.94 -0.92
N THR A 11 -19.12 4.86 -1.21
CA THR A 11 -20.02 4.25 -0.25
C THR A 11 -19.21 3.58 0.87
N LEU A 12 -19.79 3.44 2.07
CA LEU A 12 -19.14 2.73 3.19
C LEU A 12 -18.69 1.31 2.80
N GLY A 13 -19.44 0.65 1.90
CA GLY A 13 -19.07 -0.67 1.38
C GLY A 13 -17.80 -0.64 0.51
N GLU A 14 -17.65 0.36 -0.35
CA GLU A 14 -16.43 0.56 -1.17
C GLU A 14 -15.22 0.91 -0.32
N GLU A 15 -15.43 1.69 0.73
CA GLU A 15 -14.43 2.06 1.73
C GLU A 15 -13.90 0.83 2.51
N ILE A 16 -14.81 -0.04 2.97
CA ILE A 16 -14.46 -1.31 3.64
C ILE A 16 -13.77 -2.26 2.67
N ALA A 17 -14.29 -2.42 1.44
CA ALA A 17 -13.68 -3.28 0.44
C ALA A 17 -12.25 -2.81 0.09
N ASN A 18 -12.05 -1.51 -0.10
CA ASN A 18 -10.72 -0.94 -0.30
C ASN A 18 -9.80 -1.16 0.90
N SER A 19 -10.30 -1.04 2.13
CA SER A 19 -9.48 -1.28 3.32
C SER A 19 -8.99 -2.74 3.42
N ILE A 20 -9.88 -3.69 3.12
CA ILE A 20 -9.56 -5.13 3.15
C ILE A 20 -8.55 -5.47 2.06
N THR A 21 -8.75 -5.01 0.83
CA THR A 21 -7.82 -5.30 -0.28
C THR A 21 -6.43 -4.71 -0.02
N HIS A 22 -6.34 -3.51 0.56
CA HIS A 22 -5.05 -2.94 0.92
C HIS A 22 -4.40 -3.66 2.10
N GLY A 23 -5.17 -4.07 3.12
CA GLY A 23 -4.64 -4.86 4.24
C GLY A 23 -4.06 -6.21 3.79
N ILE A 24 -4.78 -6.92 2.92
CA ILE A 24 -4.28 -8.16 2.30
C ILE A 24 -3.04 -7.87 1.44
N GLY A 25 -3.06 -6.80 0.66
CA GLY A 25 -1.92 -6.34 -0.14
C GLY A 25 -0.67 -6.08 0.70
N ALA A 26 -0.81 -5.51 1.90
CA ALA A 26 0.31 -5.27 2.82
C ALA A 26 0.96 -6.60 3.27
N VAL A 27 0.15 -7.56 3.72
CA VAL A 27 0.64 -8.88 4.16
C VAL A 27 1.33 -9.62 3.02
N LEU A 28 0.70 -9.65 1.84
CA LEU A 28 1.28 -10.29 0.66
C LEU A 28 2.58 -9.62 0.22
N SER A 29 2.71 -8.30 0.38
CA SER A 29 3.94 -7.57 0.03
C SER A 29 5.11 -7.92 0.95
N ILE A 30 4.85 -8.11 2.26
CA ILE A 30 5.87 -8.60 3.20
C ILE A 30 6.33 -10.00 2.84
N ALA A 31 5.37 -10.91 2.58
CA ALA A 31 5.68 -12.28 2.18
C ALA A 31 6.44 -12.33 0.85
N GLY A 32 6.00 -11.55 -0.15
CA GLY A 32 6.64 -11.44 -1.45
C GLY A 32 8.07 -10.91 -1.36
N LEU A 33 8.31 -9.87 -0.55
CA LEU A 33 9.65 -9.34 -0.30
C LEU A 33 10.57 -10.40 0.32
N ALA A 34 10.08 -11.15 1.32
CA ALA A 34 10.87 -12.21 1.94
C ALA A 34 11.26 -13.31 0.93
N VAL A 35 10.31 -13.76 0.11
CA VAL A 35 10.56 -14.77 -0.93
C VAL A 35 11.55 -14.24 -1.99
N LEU A 36 11.29 -13.06 -2.55
CA LEU A 36 12.17 -12.47 -3.57
C LEU A 36 13.58 -12.21 -3.04
N SER A 37 13.71 -11.79 -1.77
CA SER A 37 15.00 -11.59 -1.12
C SER A 37 15.76 -12.91 -0.92
N ALA A 38 15.08 -13.97 -0.49
CA ALA A 38 15.67 -15.30 -0.35
C ALA A 38 16.16 -15.86 -1.69
N PHE A 39 15.34 -15.80 -2.75
CA PHE A 39 15.71 -16.25 -4.09
C PHE A 39 16.81 -15.38 -4.71
N SER A 40 16.76 -14.06 -4.54
CA SER A 40 17.82 -13.16 -5.02
C SER A 40 19.16 -13.42 -4.33
N SER A 41 19.13 -13.84 -3.06
CA SER A 41 20.34 -14.20 -2.31
C SER A 41 20.94 -15.53 -2.76
N LEU A 42 20.11 -16.49 -3.18
CA LEU A 42 20.54 -17.81 -3.63
C LEU A 42 21.01 -17.85 -5.08
N PHE A 43 20.34 -17.10 -5.96
CA PHE A 43 20.52 -17.22 -7.42
C PHE A 43 20.84 -15.90 -8.12
N GLY A 44 20.74 -14.77 -7.42
CA GLY A 44 20.89 -13.44 -7.99
C GLY A 44 22.28 -12.84 -7.79
N ASN A 45 22.40 -11.59 -8.24
CA ASN A 45 23.54 -10.72 -7.95
C ASN A 45 23.06 -9.53 -7.09
N VAL A 46 24.00 -8.66 -6.70
CA VAL A 46 23.71 -7.49 -5.85
C VAL A 46 22.55 -6.63 -6.40
N TRP A 47 22.45 -6.47 -7.72
CA TRP A 47 21.38 -5.69 -8.35
C TRP A 47 19.99 -6.29 -8.16
N HIS A 48 19.87 -7.62 -8.11
CA HIS A 48 18.59 -8.29 -7.84
C HIS A 48 18.13 -8.06 -6.40
N ILE A 49 19.06 -8.15 -5.44
CA ILE A 49 18.77 -7.91 -4.02
C ILE A 49 18.33 -6.46 -3.79
N VAL A 50 19.06 -5.49 -4.36
CA VAL A 50 18.74 -4.06 -4.24
C VAL A 50 17.38 -3.76 -4.87
N SER A 51 17.13 -4.23 -6.09
CA SER A 51 15.87 -3.99 -6.81
C SER A 51 14.67 -4.61 -6.08
N CYS A 52 14.77 -5.86 -5.64
CA CYS A 52 13.70 -6.53 -4.90
C CYS A 52 13.42 -5.84 -3.56
N SER A 53 14.46 -5.38 -2.87
CA SER A 53 14.31 -4.65 -1.60
C SER A 53 13.58 -3.32 -1.78
N ILE A 54 13.96 -2.53 -2.79
CA ILE A 54 13.29 -1.25 -3.10
C ILE A 54 11.82 -1.50 -3.47
N TYR A 55 11.56 -2.47 -4.36
CA TYR A 55 10.22 -2.78 -4.82
C TYR A 55 9.32 -3.26 -3.68
N GLY A 56 9.77 -4.25 -2.90
CA GLY A 56 9.00 -4.79 -1.80
C GLY A 56 8.78 -3.78 -0.67
N ALA A 57 9.81 -2.98 -0.31
CA ALA A 57 9.65 -1.91 0.68
C ALA A 57 8.63 -0.85 0.22
N THR A 58 8.64 -0.49 -1.06
CA THR A 58 7.67 0.46 -1.63
C THR A 58 6.26 -0.09 -1.58
N LEU A 59 6.05 -1.38 -1.90
CA LEU A 59 4.72 -2.00 -1.78
C LEU A 59 4.24 -2.05 -0.33
N ILE A 60 5.11 -2.42 0.62
CA ILE A 60 4.77 -2.42 2.04
C ILE A 60 4.34 -1.01 2.48
N LEU A 61 5.11 0.02 2.12
CA LEU A 61 4.77 1.41 2.43
C LEU A 61 3.45 1.84 1.79
N LEU A 62 3.22 1.52 0.52
CA LEU A 62 2.01 1.86 -0.21
C LEU A 62 0.76 1.26 0.44
N TYR A 63 0.77 -0.04 0.71
CA TYR A 63 -0.36 -0.74 1.30
C TYR A 63 -0.57 -0.38 2.77
N THR A 64 0.51 -0.15 3.52
CA THR A 64 0.44 0.31 4.91
C THR A 64 -0.13 1.73 4.99
N SER A 65 0.33 2.64 4.13
CA SER A 65 -0.19 4.01 4.04
C SER A 65 -1.68 4.01 3.70
N SER A 66 -2.10 3.18 2.74
CA SER A 66 -3.52 3.05 2.37
C SER A 66 -4.38 2.47 3.50
N THR A 67 -3.85 1.47 4.23
CA THR A 67 -4.53 0.89 5.39
C THR A 67 -4.62 1.88 6.55
N LEU A 68 -3.55 2.61 6.85
CA LEU A 68 -3.53 3.64 7.89
C LEU A 68 -4.46 4.82 7.57
N TYR A 69 -4.52 5.27 6.31
CA TYR A 69 -5.43 6.32 5.87
C TYR A 69 -6.90 6.00 6.18
N HIS A 70 -7.25 4.71 6.09
CA HIS A 70 -8.61 4.24 6.35
C HIS A 70 -8.85 3.85 7.82
N SER A 71 -7.81 3.41 8.54
CA SER A 71 -7.90 3.00 9.94
C SER A 71 -7.90 4.19 10.92
N ILE A 72 -7.34 5.34 10.52
CA ILE A 72 -7.27 6.53 11.37
C ILE A 72 -8.59 7.34 11.29
N PHE A 73 -9.40 7.25 12.36
CA PHE A 73 -10.60 8.07 12.58
C PHE A 73 -10.32 9.57 12.85
N ASN A 74 -9.05 9.94 13.02
CA ASN A 74 -8.63 11.28 13.46
C ASN A 74 -8.29 12.19 12.26
N GLN A 75 -9.17 13.16 11.98
CA GLN A 75 -9.10 14.09 10.83
C GLN A 75 -7.78 14.85 10.66
N LYS A 76 -7.01 15.07 11.75
CA LYS A 76 -5.73 15.82 11.71
C LYS A 76 -4.58 15.04 11.04
N VAL A 77 -4.56 13.71 11.14
CA VAL A 77 -3.49 12.87 10.54
C VAL A 77 -3.80 12.55 9.08
N LYS A 78 -5.09 12.49 8.72
CA LYS A 78 -5.59 12.33 7.34
C LYS A 78 -5.05 13.41 6.38
N LYS A 79 -4.62 14.57 6.91
CA LYS A 79 -4.07 15.70 6.15
C LYS A 79 -2.56 15.63 5.90
N ILE A 80 -1.83 14.80 6.65
CA ILE A 80 -0.38 14.55 6.48
C ILE A 80 -0.14 13.41 5.48
N LEU A 81 -1.08 12.47 5.39
CA LEU A 81 -1.07 11.34 4.46
C LEU A 81 -1.80 11.63 3.13
N ARG A 82 -2.26 12.86 2.90
CA ARG A 82 -2.88 13.30 1.65
C ARG A 82 -1.84 13.82 0.66
#